data_AF-A0A3P2AEH9-F1
#
_entry.id   AF-A0A3P2AEH9-F1
#
_cell.length_a   1.000
_cell.length_b   1.000
_cell.length_c   1.000
_cell.angle_alpha   90.00
_cell.angle_beta   90.00
_cell.angle_gamma   90.00
#
_symmetry.space_group_name_H-M   'P 1'
#
loop_
_entity.id
_entity.type
_entity.pdbx_description
1 polymer ?
#
loop_
_entity_poly.entity_id
_entity_poly.type
_entity_poly.pdbx_seq_one_letter_code
_entity_poly.pdbx_strand_id
1 'polypeptide(L)'
;MEFITAATIFLASLNVSQKDCDFAYNVETTDHAVTSQVVYKKDEGKYLSHHLKYNYTYDELQRLKKKEVLKWNTLSGKWEQSHCLNYVYDMLGYSIEYALWNEKEGEYTDATAKQIYDESASGIITVVSYKWNKSDSNWVVQNNTVMMNAGRNLLSSLELNP
;
A
#
# COMPACT_ATOMS: atom_id res chain seq x y z
N MET A 1 -2.68 -18.11 -5.86
CA MET A 1 -2.60 -16.75 -5.31
C MET A 1 -2.06 -15.82 -6.38
N GLU A 2 -2.71 -14.69 -6.63
CA GLU A 2 -2.14 -13.63 -7.47
C GLU A 2 -1.19 -12.76 -6.63
N PHE A 3 0.04 -12.58 -7.11
CA PHE A 3 0.98 -11.65 -6.50
C PHE A 3 0.75 -10.23 -7.02
N ILE A 4 1.05 -9.23 -6.18
CA ILE A 4 0.94 -7.83 -6.57
C ILE A 4 2.17 -7.49 -7.43
N THR A 5 1.98 -7.29 -8.72
CA THR A 5 3.07 -7.04 -9.68
C THR A 5 3.10 -5.59 -10.15
N ALA A 6 4.18 -5.19 -10.82
CA ALA A 6 4.26 -3.90 -11.51
C ALA A 6 3.09 -3.68 -12.48
N ALA A 7 2.67 -4.72 -13.20
CA ALA A 7 1.51 -4.66 -14.10
C ALA A 7 0.20 -4.42 -13.32
N THR A 8 0.04 -5.06 -12.16
CA THR A 8 -1.09 -4.83 -11.26
C THR A 8 -1.17 -3.37 -10.81
N ILE A 9 -0.04 -2.79 -10.38
CA ILE A 9 0.04 -1.38 -9.96
C ILE A 9 -0.24 -0.43 -11.14
N PHE A 10 0.28 -0.74 -12.32
CA PHE A 10 -0.01 0.03 -13.53
C PHE A 10 -1.50 0.04 -13.86
N LEU A 11 -2.16 -1.13 -13.90
CA LEU A 11 -3.60 -1.22 -14.16
C LEU A 11 -4.44 -0.49 -13.09
N ALA A 12 -4.06 -0.60 -11.81
CA ALA A 12 -4.71 0.13 -10.73
C ALA A 12 -4.59 1.66 -10.94
N SER A 13 -3.45 2.14 -11.44
CA SER A 13 -3.21 3.56 -11.70
C SER A 13 -4.02 4.14 -12.86
N LEU A 14 -4.53 3.29 -13.78
CA LEU A 14 -5.40 3.71 -14.89
C LEU A 14 -6.88 3.80 -14.50
N ASN A 15 -7.33 2.99 -13.53
CA ASN A 15 -8.74 2.88 -13.13
C ASN A 15 -9.24 4.02 -12.21
N VAL A 16 -8.53 5.15 -12.18
CA VAL A 16 -8.73 6.22 -11.19
C VAL A 16 -9.79 7.25 -11.63
N SER A 17 -10.48 7.01 -12.73
CA SER A 17 -11.56 7.89 -13.21
C SER A 17 -12.90 7.53 -12.54
N GLN A 18 -13.08 7.91 -11.27
CA GLN A 18 -14.40 7.94 -10.65
C GLN A 18 -14.92 9.38 -10.63
N LYS A 19 -16.13 9.56 -11.16
CA LYS A 19 -16.77 10.87 -11.40
C LYS A 19 -16.99 11.69 -10.12
N ASP A 20 -16.97 11.04 -8.95
CA ASP A 20 -17.20 11.61 -7.62
C ASP A 20 -15.98 11.49 -6.68
N CYS A 21 -14.77 11.29 -7.21
CA CYS A 21 -13.56 11.24 -6.37
C CYS A 21 -13.02 12.65 -6.10
N ASP A 22 -12.85 13.01 -4.82
CA ASP A 22 -12.25 14.29 -4.38
C ASP A 22 -10.74 14.39 -4.64
N PHE A 23 -10.16 13.37 -5.27
CA PHE A 23 -8.73 13.30 -5.55
C PHE A 23 -8.42 13.32 -7.06
N ALA A 24 -7.24 13.84 -7.38
CA ALA A 24 -6.60 13.73 -8.69
C ALA A 24 -5.21 13.10 -8.53
N TYR A 25 -4.69 12.50 -9.59
CA TYR A 25 -3.52 11.62 -9.50
C TYR A 25 -2.57 11.91 -10.65
N ASN A 26 -1.28 12.00 -10.35
CA ASN A 26 -0.22 12.05 -11.34
C ASN A 26 0.68 10.84 -11.14
N VAL A 27 0.88 10.04 -12.19
CA VAL A 27 1.60 8.76 -12.13
C VAL A 27 2.88 8.88 -12.94
N GLU A 28 4.00 8.59 -12.33
CA GLU A 28 5.30 8.49 -13.00
C GLU A 28 5.60 7.01 -13.28
N THR A 29 6.05 6.74 -14.50
CA THR A 29 6.39 5.40 -14.98
C THR A 29 7.78 5.39 -15.58
N THR A 30 8.42 4.23 -15.55
CA THR A 30 9.53 3.87 -16.46
C THR A 30 8.98 2.95 -17.55
N ASP A 31 9.85 2.49 -18.45
CA ASP A 31 9.50 1.52 -19.50
C ASP A 31 8.89 0.21 -18.95
N HIS A 32 9.03 -0.06 -17.64
CA HIS A 32 8.68 -1.35 -17.04
C HIS A 32 7.70 -1.28 -15.87
N ALA A 33 7.60 -0.15 -15.16
CA ALA A 33 6.79 -0.07 -13.95
C ALA A 33 6.38 1.36 -13.56
N VAL A 34 5.33 1.46 -12.75
CA VAL A 34 5.00 2.70 -12.02
C VAL A 34 6.04 2.91 -10.93
N THR A 35 6.73 4.05 -10.93
CA THR A 35 7.75 4.39 -9.94
C THR A 35 7.20 5.27 -8.83
N SER A 36 6.33 6.22 -9.16
CA SER A 36 5.69 7.09 -8.18
C SER A 36 4.27 7.49 -8.57
N GLN A 37 3.47 7.85 -7.57
CA GLN A 37 2.14 8.42 -7.77
C GLN A 37 1.95 9.57 -6.78
N VAL A 38 1.62 10.76 -7.29
CA VAL A 38 1.23 11.91 -6.48
C VAL A 38 -0.29 11.98 -6.42
N VAL A 39 -0.83 12.11 -5.22
CA VAL A 39 -2.26 12.31 -4.93
C VAL A 39 -2.48 13.77 -4.58
N TYR A 40 -3.45 14.38 -5.24
CA TYR A 40 -3.89 15.75 -5.05
C TYR A 40 -5.31 15.76 -4.51
N LYS A 41 -5.63 16.69 -3.61
CA LYS A 41 -7.00 17.03 -3.25
C LYS A 41 -7.55 18.06 -4.23
N LYS A 42 -8.81 17.90 -4.62
CA LYS A 42 -9.56 18.87 -5.42
C LYS A 42 -10.18 19.89 -4.47
N ASP A 43 -9.73 21.14 -4.52
CA ASP A 43 -10.33 22.23 -3.77
C ASP A 43 -11.37 22.95 -4.65
N GLU A 44 -12.65 22.91 -4.22
CA GLU A 44 -13.83 23.57 -4.82
C GLU A 44 -13.71 23.92 -6.32
N GLY A 45 -13.37 22.91 -7.13
CA GLY A 45 -13.40 22.96 -8.59
C GLY A 45 -12.36 23.82 -9.31
N LYS A 46 -11.37 24.44 -8.63
CA LYS A 46 -10.38 25.30 -9.32
C LYS A 46 -8.92 24.94 -9.11
N TYR A 47 -8.54 24.34 -7.98
CA TYR A 47 -7.14 24.08 -7.65
C TYR A 47 -6.91 22.66 -7.17
N LEU A 48 -5.68 22.18 -7.41
CA LEU A 48 -5.17 20.92 -6.88
C LEU A 48 -4.14 21.21 -5.81
N SER A 49 -4.35 20.69 -4.60
CA SER A 49 -3.39 20.77 -3.50
C SER A 49 -2.70 19.43 -3.28
N HIS A 50 -1.38 19.43 -3.13
CA HIS A 50 -0.62 18.21 -2.82
C HIS A 50 -1.13 17.56 -1.53
N HIS A 51 -1.30 16.24 -1.56
CA HIS A 51 -1.76 15.47 -0.41
C HIS A 51 -0.78 14.38 0.00
N LEU A 52 -0.61 13.37 -0.85
CA LEU A 52 0.27 12.22 -0.61
C LEU A 52 1.15 11.98 -1.84
N LYS A 53 2.31 11.38 -1.61
CA LYS A 53 3.13 10.78 -2.66
C LYS A 53 3.44 9.35 -2.29
N TYR A 54 3.28 8.44 -3.25
CA TYR A 54 3.66 7.04 -3.13
C TYR A 54 4.90 6.80 -3.99
N ASN A 55 5.91 6.12 -3.42
CA ASN A 55 7.02 5.57 -4.18
C ASN A 55 6.94 4.04 -4.14
N TYR A 56 7.11 3.40 -5.29
CA TYR A 56 7.04 1.96 -5.43
C TYR A 56 8.41 1.39 -5.75
N THR A 57 8.75 0.29 -5.08
CA THR A 57 9.94 -0.50 -5.39
C THR A 57 9.52 -1.94 -5.60
N TYR A 58 10.23 -2.63 -6.48
CA TYR A 58 9.90 -3.98 -6.92
C TYR A 58 11.07 -4.92 -6.65
N ASP A 59 10.77 -6.21 -6.51
CA ASP A 59 11.78 -7.26 -6.45
C ASP A 59 12.24 -7.69 -7.85
N GLU A 60 13.16 -8.66 -7.92
CA GLU A 60 13.73 -9.18 -9.17
C GLU A 60 12.68 -9.83 -10.09
N LEU A 61 11.54 -10.24 -9.54
CA LEU A 61 10.41 -10.84 -10.26
C LEU A 61 9.34 -9.81 -10.62
N GLN A 62 9.63 -8.50 -10.49
CA GLN A 62 8.68 -7.40 -10.74
C GLN A 62 7.44 -7.45 -9.84
N ARG A 63 7.56 -8.04 -8.64
CA ARG A 63 6.53 -7.99 -7.61
C ARG A 63 6.76 -6.76 -6.72
N LEU A 64 5.68 -6.15 -6.25
CA LEU A 64 5.76 -4.98 -5.38
C LEU A 64 6.49 -5.38 -4.09
N LYS A 65 7.60 -4.74 -3.78
CA LYS A 65 8.42 -5.01 -2.59
C LYS A 65 8.14 -4.01 -1.47
N LYS A 66 8.09 -2.73 -1.80
CA LYS A 66 7.76 -1.67 -0.84
C LYS A 66 6.96 -0.56 -1.51
N LYS A 67 5.93 -0.11 -0.81
CA LYS A 67 5.21 1.14 -1.09
C LYS A 67 5.53 2.12 0.04
N GLU A 68 6.29 3.16 -0.29
CA GLU A 68 6.60 4.24 0.62
C GLU A 68 5.57 5.35 0.51
N VAL A 69 5.15 5.91 1.64
CA VAL A 69 4.16 6.99 1.70
C VAL A 69 4.78 8.24 2.30
N LEU A 70 4.71 9.32 1.52
CA LEU A 70 5.13 10.66 1.92
C LEU A 70 3.90 11.56 2.02
N LYS A 71 3.93 12.46 3.00
CA LYS A 71 2.89 13.47 3.22
C LYS A 71 3.42 14.83 2.79
N TRP A 72 2.55 15.62 2.16
CA TRP A 72 2.90 17.00 1.84
C TRP A 72 2.82 17.86 3.10
N ASN A 73 3.92 18.52 3.45
CA ASN A 73 3.91 19.53 4.48
C ASN A 73 3.68 20.90 3.83
N THR A 74 2.53 21.49 4.11
CA THR A 74 2.11 22.77 3.53
C THR A 74 2.92 23.96 4.05
N LEU A 75 3.53 23.85 5.23
CA LEU A 75 4.37 24.89 5.83
C LEU A 75 5.76 24.89 5.21
N SER A 76 6.37 23.71 5.07
CA SER A 76 7.73 23.56 4.53
C SER A 76 7.77 23.48 3.00
N GLY A 77 6.65 23.18 2.36
CA GLY A 77 6.55 23.00 0.91
C GLY A 77 7.31 21.76 0.42
N LYS A 78 7.39 20.72 1.24
CA LYS A 78 8.17 19.51 0.96
C LYS A 78 7.39 18.24 1.25
N TRP A 79 7.80 17.16 0.59
CA TRP A 79 7.37 15.82 0.91
C TRP A 79 8.16 15.29 2.11
N GLU A 80 7.44 14.83 3.13
CA GLU A 80 8.01 14.28 4.36
C GLU A 80 7.61 12.81 4.49
N GLN A 81 8.56 11.95 4.86
CA GLN A 81 8.34 10.53 5.06
C GLN A 81 7.29 10.30 6.16
N SER A 82 6.32 9.42 5.89
CA SER A 82 5.31 9.06 6.88
C SER A 82 5.45 7.62 7.35
N HIS A 83 5.32 6.68 6.43
CA HIS A 83 5.36 5.24 6.71
C HIS A 83 5.65 4.48 5.41
N CYS A 84 5.87 3.17 5.53
CA CYS A 84 5.92 2.29 4.39
C CYS A 84 5.19 0.97 4.63
N LEU A 85 4.79 0.35 3.53
CA LEU A 85 4.26 -1.00 3.48
C LEU A 85 5.29 -1.88 2.78
N ASN A 86 5.80 -2.89 3.49
CA ASN A 86 6.71 -3.89 2.95
C ASN A 86 5.93 -5.17 2.61
N TYR A 87 6.15 -5.70 1.42
CA TYR A 87 5.46 -6.86 0.90
C TYR A 87 6.43 -8.04 0.86
N VAL A 88 6.04 -9.14 1.49
CA VAL A 88 6.84 -10.36 1.55
C VAL A 88 5.99 -11.50 0.99
N TYR A 89 6.53 -12.21 0.01
CA TYR A 89 5.82 -13.27 -0.71
C TYR A 89 6.31 -14.65 -0.29
N ASP A 90 5.40 -15.59 -0.15
CA ASP A 90 5.70 -17.01 0.06
C ASP A 90 4.90 -17.92 -0.88
N MET A 91 4.93 -19.23 -0.65
CA MET A 91 4.26 -20.22 -1.50
C MET A 91 2.73 -20.23 -1.32
N LEU A 92 2.23 -19.83 -0.16
CA LEU A 92 0.81 -19.88 0.19
C LEU A 92 0.13 -18.52 0.02
N GLY A 93 0.92 -17.44 -0.08
CA GLY A 93 0.38 -16.12 0.09
C GLY A 93 1.41 -14.99 0.09
N TYR A 94 1.05 -13.93 0.81
CA TYR A 94 1.95 -12.81 1.08
C TYR A 94 1.58 -12.12 2.38
N SER A 95 2.53 -11.41 2.97
CA SER A 95 2.31 -10.51 4.09
C SER A 95 2.58 -9.06 3.70
N ILE A 96 1.90 -8.16 4.39
CA ILE A 96 2.13 -6.71 4.34
C ILE A 96 2.53 -6.26 5.74
N GLU A 97 3.71 -5.66 5.86
CA GLU A 97 4.22 -5.12 7.10
C GLU A 97 4.21 -3.59 7.08
N TYR A 98 3.68 -2.98 8.15
CA TYR A 98 3.54 -1.54 8.31
C TYR A 98 4.64 -1.01 9.23
N ALA A 99 5.50 -0.14 8.70
CA ALA A 99 6.59 0.50 9.43
C ALA A 99 6.47 2.03 9.39
N LEU A 100 6.71 2.67 10.54
CA LEU A 100 6.62 4.12 10.69
C LEU A 100 7.97 4.78 10.38
N TRP A 101 7.94 6.03 9.91
CA TRP A 101 9.16 6.83 9.82
C TRP A 101 9.62 7.28 11.21
N ASN A 102 10.91 7.12 11.52
CA ASN A 102 11.54 7.66 12.70
C ASN A 102 12.45 8.84 12.30
N GLU A 103 11.97 10.06 12.52
CA GLU A 103 12.71 11.28 12.18
C GLU A 103 14.05 11.41 12.91
N LYS A 104 14.18 10.84 14.11
CA LYS A 104 15.41 10.95 14.91
C LYS A 104 16.53 10.09 14.36
N GLU A 105 16.20 8.86 13.97
CA GLU A 105 17.15 7.89 13.43
C GLU A 105 17.34 8.03 11.92
N GLY A 106 16.41 8.73 11.24
CA GLY A 106 16.46 8.91 9.78
C GLY A 106 16.17 7.62 9.02
N GLU A 107 15.41 6.70 9.62
CA GLU A 107 15.05 5.41 9.03
C GLU A 107 13.63 4.97 9.39
N TYR A 108 13.13 3.95 8.69
CA TYR A 108 11.86 3.32 9.03
C TYR A 108 12.06 2.35 10.20
N THR A 109 11.12 2.34 11.14
CA THR A 109 11.14 1.42 12.28
C THR A 109 10.93 -0.03 11.84
N ASP A 110 11.10 -0.96 12.77
CA ASP A 110 10.50 -2.29 12.65
C ASP A 110 8.98 -2.22 12.44
N ALA A 111 8.42 -3.31 11.92
CA ALA A 111 6.98 -3.44 11.68
C ALA A 111 6.18 -3.28 12.98
N THR A 112 5.18 -2.41 12.97
CA THR A 112 4.28 -2.16 14.11
C THR A 112 2.88 -2.76 13.91
N ALA A 113 2.54 -3.10 12.68
CA ALA A 113 1.36 -3.87 12.30
C ALA A 113 1.72 -4.76 11.10
N LYS A 114 0.98 -5.87 10.93
CA LYS A 114 1.09 -6.68 9.73
C LYS A 114 -0.23 -7.34 9.36
N GLN A 115 -0.40 -7.64 8.09
CA GLN A 115 -1.49 -8.47 7.56
C GLN A 115 -0.90 -9.65 6.82
N ILE A 116 -1.49 -10.84 7.00
CA ILE A 116 -1.10 -12.07 6.30
C ILE A 116 -2.29 -12.50 5.45
N TYR A 117 -2.03 -12.75 4.15
CA TYR A 117 -2.98 -13.21 3.15
C TYR A 117 -2.56 -14.60 2.70
N ASP A 118 -3.29 -15.63 3.14
CA ASP A 118 -3.04 -17.02 2.76
C ASP A 118 -4.18 -17.56 1.90
N GLU A 119 -3.85 -18.26 0.82
CA GLU A 119 -4.82 -18.97 -0.01
C GLU A 119 -4.68 -20.49 0.15
N SER A 120 -5.78 -21.15 0.50
CA SER A 120 -5.84 -22.62 0.56
C SER A 120 -5.89 -23.23 -0.84
N ALA A 121 -5.60 -24.53 -0.94
CA ALA A 121 -5.74 -25.28 -2.20
C ALA A 121 -7.16 -25.25 -2.79
N SER A 122 -8.18 -24.99 -1.97
CA SER A 122 -9.58 -24.84 -2.40
C SER A 122 -9.94 -23.39 -2.79
N GLY A 123 -8.96 -22.49 -2.87
CA GLY A 123 -9.16 -21.09 -3.20
C GLY A 123 -9.80 -20.26 -2.08
N ILE A 124 -9.75 -20.71 -0.83
CA ILE A 124 -10.24 -19.92 0.31
C ILE A 124 -9.12 -19.00 0.76
N ILE A 125 -9.43 -17.72 0.95
CA ILE A 125 -8.46 -16.72 1.39
C ILE A 125 -8.71 -16.38 2.85
N THR A 126 -7.65 -16.42 3.63
CA THR A 126 -7.66 -15.98 5.02
C THR A 126 -6.80 -14.74 5.15
N VAL A 127 -7.37 -13.72 5.78
CA VAL A 127 -6.70 -12.46 6.07
C VAL A 127 -6.63 -12.28 7.58
N VAL A 128 -5.42 -12.33 8.14
CA VAL A 128 -5.20 -12.11 9.57
C VAL A 128 -4.42 -10.83 9.78
N SER A 129 -4.96 -9.93 10.60
CA SER A 129 -4.33 -8.66 10.95
C SER A 129 -3.74 -8.72 12.35
N TYR A 130 -2.52 -8.24 12.52
CA TYR A 130 -1.80 -8.21 13.79
C TYR A 130 -1.30 -6.81 14.10
N LYS A 131 -1.21 -6.50 15.40
CA LYS A 131 -0.55 -5.31 15.93
C LYS A 131 0.55 -5.71 16.90
N TRP A 132 1.68 -5.02 16.82
CA TRP A 132 2.80 -5.25 17.73
C TRP A 132 2.47 -4.68 19.11
N ASN A 133 2.53 -5.54 20.13
CA ASN A 133 2.47 -5.12 21.52
C ASN A 133 3.89 -4.94 22.05
N LYS A 134 4.28 -3.68 22.27
CA LYS A 134 5.62 -3.32 22.75
C LYS A 134 5.89 -3.81 24.18
N SER A 135 4.88 -3.86 25.04
CA SER A 135 5.03 -4.28 26.44
C SER A 135 5.35 -5.77 26.54
N ASP A 136 4.65 -6.58 25.75
CA ASP A 136 4.77 -8.04 25.78
C ASP A 136 5.74 -8.58 24.72
N SER A 137 6.31 -7.70 23.89
CA SER A 137 7.17 -8.04 22.74
C SER A 137 6.57 -9.14 21.86
N ASN A 138 5.27 -9.04 21.58
CA ASN A 138 4.54 -10.06 20.84
C ASN A 138 3.48 -9.48 19.89
N TRP A 139 3.13 -10.24 18.87
CA TRP A 139 2.06 -9.92 17.93
C TRP A 139 0.69 -10.30 18.49
N VAL A 140 -0.24 -9.35 18.52
CA VAL A 140 -1.61 -9.57 18.97
C VAL A 140 -2.56 -9.53 17.77
N VAL A 141 -3.32 -10.60 17.57
CA VAL A 141 -4.37 -10.68 16.54
C VAL A 141 -5.40 -9.59 16.78
N GLN A 142 -5.67 -8.80 15.75
CA GLN A 142 -6.70 -7.75 15.77
C GLN A 142 -7.97 -8.21 15.04
N ASN A 143 -7.81 -8.88 13.92
CA ASN A 143 -8.92 -9.37 13.10
C ASN A 143 -8.49 -10.65 12.36
N ASN A 144 -9.47 -11.53 12.11
CA ASN A 144 -9.29 -12.74 11.31
C ASN A 144 -10.52 -12.91 10.42
N THR A 145 -10.33 -12.78 9.11
CA THR A 145 -11.40 -12.81 8.12
C THR A 145 -11.15 -13.91 7.11
N VAL A 146 -12.19 -14.69 6.82
CA VAL A 146 -12.18 -15.72 5.78
C VAL A 146 -13.06 -15.25 4.63
N MET A 147 -12.52 -15.29 3.43
CA MET A 147 -13.20 -14.91 2.19
C MET A 147 -13.18 -16.11 1.24
N MET A 148 -14.35 -16.44 0.68
CA MET A 148 -14.38 -17.34 -0.48
C MET A 148 -13.91 -16.54 -1.70
N ASN A 149 -12.93 -17.04 -2.44
CA ASN A 149 -12.55 -16.46 -3.73
C ASN A 149 -13.70 -16.66 -4.72
N ALA A 150 -14.69 -15.75 -4.70
CA ALA A 150 -15.86 -15.75 -5.58
C ALA A 150 -15.56 -15.14 -6.97
N GLY A 151 -14.29 -14.92 -7.30
CA GLY A 151 -13.85 -14.39 -8.59
C GLY A 151 -13.22 -13.01 -8.51
N ARG A 152 -12.01 -12.92 -9.06
CA ARG A 152 -11.29 -11.77 -9.66
C ARG A 152 -11.12 -10.44 -8.92
N ASN A 153 -11.61 -10.24 -7.69
CA ASN A 153 -11.53 -8.91 -7.05
C ASN A 153 -10.96 -8.94 -5.61
N LEU A 154 -9.76 -9.48 -5.40
CA LEU A 154 -8.95 -9.10 -4.22
C LEU A 154 -8.28 -7.73 -4.39
N LEU A 155 -8.20 -7.26 -5.64
CA LEU A 155 -7.63 -5.96 -5.97
C LEU A 155 -8.46 -4.80 -5.40
N SER A 156 -9.75 -4.99 -5.11
CA SER A 156 -10.60 -3.96 -4.51
C SER A 156 -10.29 -3.69 -3.04
N SER A 157 -9.64 -4.61 -2.30
CA SER A 157 -9.16 -4.30 -0.95
C SER A 157 -7.78 -3.64 -0.95
N LEU A 158 -7.11 -3.57 -2.10
CA LEU A 158 -5.92 -2.74 -2.30
C LEU A 158 -6.29 -1.28 -2.62
N GLU A 159 -7.59 -0.92 -2.64
CA GLU A 159 -8.08 0.45 -2.70
C GLU A 159 -7.56 1.26 -1.50
N LEU A 160 -6.35 1.78 -1.67
CA LEU A 160 -6.05 3.20 -1.82
C LEU A 160 -7.25 4.16 -1.67
N ASN A 161 -7.91 4.15 -0.51
CA ASN A 161 -8.64 5.30 -0.01
C ASN A 161 -7.72 6.03 1.00
N PRO A 162 -7.22 7.23 0.68
CA PRO A 162 -6.56 8.13 1.63
C PRO A 162 -7.46 8.53 2.80
#